data_AF-A0A9W9GQE6-F1
#
_entry.id   AF-A0A9W9GQE6-F1
#
_cell.length_a   1.000
_cell.length_b   1.000
_cell.length_c   1.000
_cell.angle_alpha   90.00
_cell.angle_beta   90.00
_cell.angle_gamma   90.00
#
_symmetry.space_group_name_H-M   'P 1'
#
loop_
_entity.id
_entity.type
_entity.pdbx_description
1 polymer ?
#
loop_
_entity_poly.entity_id
_entity_poly.type
_entity_poly.pdbx_seq_one_letter_code
_entity_poly.pdbx_strand_id
1 'polypeptide(L)'
;MSAPERKSSRLRKEKETEMTRTTLVFENGDDTDNEGNSMELTTLQELQDWVKQDPEAAWNVMTKQQKILTKQQEEIKELKNAVSNSNDKVKELNDQIQILQQRATSHTPAGPDQLLEEEYARLREEMQTVQNERDSLVVAMKLLSSNPVSPASELAELKPRKSVKMPDPPMLKDGKEVKFMAWRSDIKKKLRFNADHYPTPDHQMAYLKSRCEGKALSHIDPRMQDDSMNQYKTVDEILDHLESVFHNPDRKHLARNEYLALKMEPKQDFTDFLAEFTRLAEEANQPTGYMLRVADWSL
;
A
#
# COMPACT_ATOMS: atom_id res chain seq x y z
N MET A 1 20.99 50.22 51.67
CA MET A 1 21.12 48.77 51.38
C MET A 1 19.78 48.14 51.69
N SER A 2 18.99 47.85 50.64
CA SER A 2 17.61 47.37 50.79
C SER A 2 17.37 46.32 49.72
N ALA A 3 17.13 45.09 50.15
CA ALA A 3 16.71 43.99 49.29
C ALA A 3 15.22 44.10 48.97
N PRO A 4 14.77 43.57 47.81
CA PRO A 4 13.41 43.09 47.67
C PRO A 4 13.40 41.57 47.51
N GLU A 5 12.83 40.94 48.53
CA GLU A 5 12.39 39.57 48.59
C GLU A 5 11.10 39.36 47.76
N ARG A 6 10.91 38.12 47.31
CA ARG A 6 9.63 37.45 46.97
C ARG A 6 8.92 37.84 45.67
N LYS A 7 9.09 36.96 44.66
CA LYS A 7 8.01 36.44 43.79
C LYS A 7 8.53 35.25 42.96
N SER A 8 8.90 34.13 43.58
CA SER A 8 9.18 32.88 42.84
C SER A 8 8.85 31.61 43.63
N SER A 9 7.78 31.64 44.43
CA SER A 9 7.31 30.46 45.19
C SER A 9 5.93 29.94 44.78
N ARG A 10 5.36 30.43 43.67
CA ARG A 10 4.02 30.03 43.20
C ARG A 10 3.96 29.24 41.89
N LEU A 11 5.08 28.96 41.24
CA LEU A 11 5.11 28.24 39.95
C LEU A 11 5.75 26.85 40.02
N ARG A 12 5.92 26.30 41.24
CA ARG A 12 6.60 25.01 41.47
C ARG A 12 5.74 23.92 42.13
N LYS A 13 4.42 24.11 42.20
CA LYS A 13 3.49 23.11 42.76
C LYS A 13 2.44 22.55 41.78
N GLU A 14 2.46 22.94 40.51
CA GLU A 14 1.45 22.49 39.52
C GLU A 14 2.03 21.60 38.40
N LYS A 15 3.22 21.04 38.58
CA LYS A 15 3.83 20.11 37.60
C LYS A 15 3.92 18.66 38.08
N GLU A 16 3.24 18.29 39.15
CA GLU A 16 3.45 16.99 39.80
C GLU A 16 2.28 16.00 39.67
N THR A 17 1.29 16.26 38.82
CA THR A 17 0.17 15.32 38.60
C THR A 17 -0.25 15.18 37.13
N GLU A 18 0.70 15.17 36.20
CA GLU A 18 0.52 14.42 34.95
C GLU A 18 1.33 13.13 35.07
N MET A 19 0.93 12.30 36.04
CA MET A 19 1.44 10.94 36.14
C MET A 19 0.69 10.15 35.07
N THR A 20 1.43 9.72 34.05
CA THR A 20 0.94 9.02 32.86
C THR A 20 0.07 7.84 33.28
N ARG A 21 -1.19 7.85 32.82
CA ARG A 21 -2.17 6.77 32.99
C ARG A 21 -1.49 5.45 32.65
N THR A 22 -1.30 4.60 33.64
CA THR A 22 -0.57 3.33 33.49
C THR A 22 -1.59 2.20 33.51
N THR A 23 -2.01 1.76 32.33
CA THR A 23 -2.91 0.64 32.19
C THR A 23 -2.13 -0.66 32.41
N LEU A 24 -2.43 -1.38 33.49
CA LEU A 24 -1.84 -2.70 33.73
C LEU A 24 -2.72 -3.76 33.07
N VAL A 25 -2.15 -4.45 32.08
CA VAL A 25 -2.82 -5.54 31.36
C VAL A 25 -2.57 -6.86 32.11
N PHE A 26 -3.65 -7.57 32.44
CA PHE A 26 -3.63 -8.90 33.04
C PHE A 26 -3.92 -9.92 31.94
N GLU A 27 -2.96 -10.81 31.68
CA GLU A 27 -3.19 -12.01 30.89
C GLU A 27 -3.01 -13.19 31.85
N ASN A 28 -4.13 -13.75 32.31
CA ASN A 28 -4.13 -15.02 33.02
C ASN A 28 -4.08 -16.11 31.95
N GLY A 29 -3.09 -16.99 32.06
CA GLY A 29 -2.77 -17.96 31.04
C GLY A 29 -3.85 -19.01 30.83
N ASP A 30 -3.89 -19.45 29.58
CA ASP A 30 -4.59 -20.58 28.97
C ASP A 30 -6.12 -20.55 28.89
N ASP A 31 -6.56 -20.84 27.67
CA ASP A 31 -7.91 -21.13 27.18
C ASP A 31 -8.94 -20.00 27.05
N THR A 32 -9.27 -19.78 25.76
CA THR A 32 -10.53 -19.32 25.16
C THR A 32 -11.54 -18.56 26.04
N ASP A 33 -11.85 -17.35 25.58
CA ASP A 33 -13.07 -16.60 25.91
C ASP A 33 -13.10 -15.99 27.31
N ASN A 34 -12.31 -14.93 27.53
CA ASN A 34 -12.65 -13.98 28.58
C ASN A 34 -12.19 -12.56 28.24
N GLU A 35 -13.14 -11.62 28.25
CA GLU A 35 -12.87 -10.18 28.12
C GLU A 35 -11.86 -9.77 29.20
N GLY A 36 -10.77 -9.14 28.76
CA GLY A 36 -9.62 -8.81 29.59
C GLY A 36 -10.00 -7.97 30.80
N ASN A 37 -9.81 -8.53 31.98
CA ASN A 37 -9.93 -7.80 33.24
C ASN A 37 -8.71 -6.87 33.40
N SER A 38 -8.75 -5.70 32.76
CA SER A 38 -7.75 -4.65 32.92
C SER A 38 -8.04 -3.88 34.21
N MET A 39 -7.08 -3.85 35.13
CA MET A 39 -7.13 -2.96 36.28
C MET A 39 -6.47 -1.65 35.87
N GLU A 40 -7.26 -0.58 35.73
CA GLU A 40 -6.73 0.76 35.61
C GLU A 40 -6.27 1.22 37.00
N LEU A 41 -4.96 1.23 37.24
CA LEU A 41 -4.40 1.92 38.39
C LEU A 41 -4.10 3.35 37.95
N THR A 42 -4.89 4.28 38.48
CA THR A 42 -4.86 5.69 38.08
C THR A 42 -3.97 6.52 38.99
N THR A 43 -3.62 6.00 40.17
CA THR A 43 -2.78 6.69 41.15
C THR A 43 -1.70 5.81 41.78
N LEU A 44 -0.60 6.46 42.23
CA LEU A 44 0.46 5.82 43.00
C LEU A 44 -0.08 5.17 44.29
N GLN A 45 -1.13 5.75 44.89
CA GLN A 45 -1.74 5.26 46.11
C GLN A 45 -2.48 3.93 45.87
N GLU A 46 -3.24 3.82 44.77
CA GLU A 46 -3.91 2.58 44.37
C GLU A 46 -2.90 1.45 44.09
N LEU A 47 -1.76 1.77 43.48
CA LEU A 47 -0.67 0.82 43.28
C LEU A 47 -0.06 0.36 44.61
N GLN A 48 0.19 1.28 45.53
CA GLN A 48 0.74 0.94 46.86
C GLN A 48 -0.22 0.09 47.68
N ASP A 49 -1.52 0.36 47.60
CA ASP A 49 -2.53 -0.39 48.34
C ASP A 49 -2.77 -1.78 47.72
N TRP A 50 -2.68 -1.90 46.40
CA TRP A 50 -2.70 -3.19 45.71
C TRP A 50 -1.49 -4.05 46.05
N VAL A 51 -0.27 -3.49 46.01
CA VAL A 51 0.96 -4.22 46.38
C VAL A 51 0.91 -4.73 47.83
N LYS A 52 0.26 -4.00 48.74
CA LYS A 52 0.05 -4.44 50.13
C LYS A 52 -1.00 -5.54 50.25
N GLN A 53 -2.04 -5.49 49.41
CA GLN A 53 -3.15 -6.44 49.45
C GLN A 53 -2.78 -7.79 48.81
N ASP A 54 -2.03 -7.77 47.71
CA ASP A 54 -1.56 -8.96 47.01
C ASP A 54 -0.16 -8.74 46.40
N PRO A 55 0.92 -8.93 47.19
CA PRO A 55 2.27 -8.67 46.74
C PRO A 55 2.76 -9.65 45.65
N GLU A 56 2.24 -10.88 45.63
CA GLU A 56 2.66 -11.89 44.66
C GLU A 56 2.04 -11.61 43.28
N ALA A 57 0.74 -11.30 43.22
CA ALA A 57 0.10 -10.86 41.98
C ALA A 57 0.73 -9.57 41.46
N ALA A 58 1.03 -8.61 42.35
CA ALA A 58 1.68 -7.37 41.97
C ALA A 58 3.07 -7.58 41.37
N TRP A 59 3.88 -8.44 41.98
CA TRP A 59 5.20 -8.79 41.46
C TRP A 59 5.12 -9.44 40.08
N ASN A 60 4.19 -10.37 39.88
CA ASN A 60 4.01 -11.07 38.61
C ASN A 60 3.63 -10.11 37.47
N VAL A 61 2.70 -9.19 37.72
CA VAL A 61 2.30 -8.17 36.74
C VAL A 61 3.43 -7.21 36.44
N MET A 62 4.12 -6.68 37.46
CA MET A 62 5.24 -5.76 37.26
C MET A 62 6.38 -6.42 36.48
N THR A 63 6.66 -7.70 36.74
CA THR A 63 7.68 -8.46 35.99
C THR A 63 7.26 -8.67 34.53
N LYS A 64 5.99 -8.98 34.26
CA LYS A 64 5.44 -9.07 32.90
C LYS A 64 5.54 -7.73 32.18
N GLN A 65 5.17 -6.64 32.84
CA GLN A 65 5.25 -5.30 32.26
C GLN A 65 6.69 -4.86 31.99
N GLN A 66 7.62 -5.18 32.89
CA GLN A 66 9.03 -4.92 32.67
C GLN A 66 9.53 -5.63 31.41
N LYS A 67 9.14 -6.90 31.19
CA LYS A 67 9.48 -7.64 29.97
C LYS A 67 8.93 -6.96 28.71
N ILE A 68 7.67 -6.53 28.74
CA ILE A 68 7.03 -5.81 27.63
C ILE A 68 7.81 -4.52 27.31
N LEU A 69 8.10 -3.71 28.33
CA LEU A 69 8.85 -2.46 28.17
C LEU A 69 10.26 -2.71 27.62
N THR A 70 10.97 -3.73 28.10
CA THR A 70 12.31 -4.07 27.56
C THR A 70 12.25 -4.51 26.10
N LYS A 71 11.21 -5.26 25.70
CA LYS A 71 11.01 -5.67 24.30
C LYS A 71 10.73 -4.45 23.41
N GLN A 72 9.83 -3.57 23.85
CA GLN A 72 9.54 -2.32 23.14
C GLN A 72 10.79 -1.44 22.98
N GLN A 73 11.63 -1.35 24.01
CA GLN A 73 12.89 -0.61 23.93
C GLN A 73 13.86 -1.19 22.89
N GLU A 74 13.96 -2.51 22.76
CA GLU A 74 14.80 -3.14 21.75
C GLU A 74 14.24 -2.92 20.33
N GLU A 75 12.92 -3.03 20.13
CA GLU A 75 12.26 -2.73 18.85
C GLU A 75 12.49 -1.27 18.41
N ILE A 76 12.39 -0.31 19.34
CA ILE A 76 12.69 1.11 19.06
C ILE A 76 14.15 1.29 18.64
N LYS A 77 15.07 0.56 19.28
CA LYS A 77 16.50 0.62 18.96
C LYS A 77 16.78 0.04 17.56
N GLU A 78 16.14 -1.07 17.20
CA GLU A 78 16.23 -1.65 15.85
C GLU A 78 15.70 -0.69 14.79
N LEU A 79 14.51 -0.11 15.02
CA LEU A 79 13.93 0.89 14.11
C LEU A 79 14.82 2.11 13.95
N LYS A 80 15.43 2.59 15.04
CA LYS A 80 16.37 3.72 14.99
C LYS A 80 17.60 3.40 14.14
N ASN A 81 18.14 2.20 14.25
CA ASN A 81 19.26 1.75 13.40
C ASN A 81 18.84 1.66 11.93
N ALA A 82 17.64 1.12 11.64
CA ALA A 82 17.11 1.03 10.29
C ALA A 82 16.93 2.42 9.65
N VAL A 83 16.36 3.39 10.38
CA VAL A 83 16.22 4.77 9.92
C VAL A 83 17.58 5.42 9.64
N SER A 84 18.59 5.16 10.48
CA SER A 84 19.95 5.63 10.24
C SER A 84 20.51 5.10 8.92
N ASN A 85 20.40 3.79 8.69
CA ASN A 85 20.87 3.15 7.46
C ASN A 85 20.15 3.69 6.21
N SER A 86 18.82 3.88 6.28
CA SER A 86 18.06 4.48 5.19
C SER A 86 18.48 5.92 4.91
N ASN A 87 18.78 6.73 5.94
CA ASN A 87 19.31 8.08 5.75
C ASN A 87 20.67 8.07 5.02
N ASP A 88 21.57 7.16 5.39
CA ASP A 88 22.87 7.03 4.72
C ASP A 88 22.71 6.65 3.25
N LYS A 89 21.79 5.72 2.94
CA LYS A 89 21.48 5.33 1.56
C LYS A 89 20.84 6.46 0.75
N VAL A 90 19.92 7.24 1.33
CA VAL A 90 19.35 8.43 0.67
C VAL A 90 20.44 9.45 0.35
N LYS A 91 21.38 9.66 1.28
CA LYS A 91 22.51 10.56 1.05
C LYS A 91 23.39 10.09 -0.12
N GLU A 92 23.74 8.81 -0.13
CA GLU A 92 24.54 8.21 -1.21
C GLU A 92 23.86 8.35 -2.58
N LEU A 93 22.56 8.02 -2.67
CA LEU A 93 21.81 8.18 -3.92
C LEU A 93 21.74 9.64 -4.37
N ASN A 94 21.60 10.57 -3.43
CA ASN A 94 21.59 11.99 -3.73
C ASN A 94 22.95 12.47 -4.27
N ASP A 95 24.05 12.00 -3.68
CA ASP A 95 25.41 12.31 -4.14
C ASP A 95 25.63 11.76 -5.57
N GLN A 96 25.17 10.54 -5.86
CA GLN A 96 25.25 9.95 -7.21
C GLN A 96 24.41 10.72 -8.24
N ILE A 97 23.18 11.12 -7.89
CA ILE A 97 22.34 11.97 -8.76
C ILE A 97 23.07 13.29 -9.06
N GLN A 98 23.70 13.89 -8.06
CA GLN A 98 24.42 15.16 -8.22
C GLN A 98 25.66 15.01 -9.13
N ILE A 99 26.43 13.93 -8.99
CA ILE A 99 27.59 13.63 -9.84
C ILE A 99 27.15 13.47 -11.30
N LEU A 100 26.09 12.69 -11.53
CA LEU A 100 25.56 12.50 -12.87
C LEU A 100 25.13 13.87 -13.43
N GLN A 101 24.40 14.69 -12.67
CA GLN A 101 23.92 16.02 -13.13
C GLN A 101 25.06 16.92 -13.60
N GLN A 102 26.18 16.92 -12.88
CA GLN A 102 27.38 17.67 -13.27
C GLN A 102 27.97 17.14 -14.59
N ARG A 103 27.98 15.83 -14.79
CA ARG A 103 28.45 15.20 -16.03
C ARG A 103 27.58 15.58 -17.23
N ALA A 104 26.26 15.62 -17.06
CA ALA A 104 25.33 16.06 -18.11
C ALA A 104 25.53 17.54 -18.49
N THR A 105 25.81 18.42 -17.52
CA THR A 105 26.05 19.86 -17.79
C THR A 105 27.38 20.16 -18.50
N SER A 106 28.32 19.20 -18.54
CA SER A 106 29.65 19.38 -19.13
C SER A 106 29.81 18.77 -20.53
N HIS A 107 28.81 18.06 -21.06
CA HIS A 107 28.81 17.50 -22.42
C HIS A 107 27.92 18.30 -23.39
N THR A 108 28.42 18.57 -24.59
CA THR A 108 27.76 19.30 -25.69
C THR A 108 26.50 18.55 -26.19
N PRO A 109 25.38 19.23 -26.53
CA PRO A 109 24.08 18.59 -26.77
C PRO A 109 23.96 18.00 -28.18
N ALA A 110 24.65 16.88 -28.44
CA ALA A 110 24.60 16.18 -29.74
C ALA A 110 24.44 14.65 -29.62
N GLY A 111 23.53 14.19 -28.73
CA GLY A 111 22.86 12.87 -28.72
C GLY A 111 23.70 11.57 -28.60
N PRO A 112 23.08 10.39 -28.37
CA PRO A 112 21.79 10.10 -27.74
C PRO A 112 21.98 9.74 -26.25
N ASP A 113 21.64 10.64 -25.34
CA ASP A 113 21.81 10.48 -23.89
C ASP A 113 20.68 9.64 -23.24
N GLN A 114 20.08 8.72 -24.00
CA GLN A 114 18.94 7.91 -23.57
C GLN A 114 19.32 6.98 -22.41
N LEU A 115 20.54 6.43 -22.44
CA LEU A 115 21.07 5.56 -21.37
C LEU A 115 21.35 6.33 -20.08
N LEU A 116 21.79 7.59 -20.19
CA LEU A 116 22.05 8.45 -19.03
C LEU A 116 20.73 8.89 -18.40
N GLU A 117 19.74 9.28 -19.21
CA GLU A 117 18.39 9.62 -18.74
C GLU A 117 17.68 8.42 -18.08
N GLU A 118 17.84 7.22 -18.61
CA GLU A 118 17.37 5.98 -17.98
C GLU A 118 18.08 5.71 -16.64
N GLU A 119 19.38 5.97 -16.53
CA GLU A 119 20.14 5.83 -15.29
C GLU A 119 19.65 6.84 -14.23
N TYR A 120 19.39 8.10 -14.60
CA TYR A 120 18.77 9.08 -13.70
C TYR A 120 17.38 8.69 -13.25
N ALA A 121 16.54 8.22 -14.17
CA ALA A 121 15.18 7.82 -13.86
C ALA A 121 15.17 6.67 -12.85
N ARG A 122 16.02 5.65 -13.07
CA ARG A 122 16.20 4.54 -12.13
C ARG A 122 16.66 5.01 -10.75
N LEU A 123 17.67 5.87 -10.71
CA LEU A 123 18.27 6.33 -9.44
C LEU A 123 17.30 7.21 -8.64
N ARG A 124 16.46 8.00 -9.31
CA ARG A 124 15.36 8.76 -8.69
C ARG A 124 14.25 7.87 -8.15
N GLU A 125 13.88 6.82 -8.89
CA GLU A 125 12.87 5.85 -8.44
C GLU A 125 13.35 5.07 -7.22
N GLU A 126 14.62 4.63 -7.21
CA GLU A 126 15.25 4.00 -6.04
C GLU A 126 15.27 4.95 -4.84
N MET A 127 15.67 6.20 -5.04
CA MET A 127 15.66 7.22 -3.98
C MET A 127 14.27 7.45 -3.41
N GLN A 128 13.24 7.55 -4.26
CA GLN A 128 11.86 7.73 -3.81
C GLN A 128 11.38 6.52 -3.00
N THR A 129 11.76 5.31 -3.40
CA THR A 129 11.41 4.08 -2.69
C THR A 129 12.02 4.06 -1.30
N VAL A 130 13.33 4.34 -1.18
CA VAL A 130 14.03 4.37 0.11
C VAL A 130 13.49 5.49 1.01
N GLN A 131 13.10 6.64 0.45
CA GLN A 131 12.46 7.72 1.22
C GLN A 131 11.09 7.31 1.77
N ASN A 132 10.25 6.65 0.96
CA ASN A 132 8.94 6.16 1.40
C ASN A 132 9.09 5.11 2.53
N GLU A 133 10.06 4.21 2.41
CA GLU A 133 10.38 3.22 3.45
C GLU A 133 10.83 3.90 4.75
N ARG A 134 11.75 4.87 4.64
CA ARG A 134 12.22 5.66 5.78
C ARG A 134 11.07 6.38 6.50
N ASP A 135 10.17 7.00 5.74
CA ASP A 135 9.01 7.71 6.31
C ASP A 135 8.09 6.75 7.07
N SER A 136 7.88 5.56 6.53
CA SER A 136 7.14 4.49 7.21
C SER A 136 7.80 4.07 8.53
N LEU A 137 9.12 3.86 8.53
CA LEU A 137 9.90 3.49 9.73
C LEU A 137 9.87 4.60 10.80
N VAL A 138 9.94 5.87 10.40
CA VAL A 138 9.84 7.02 11.31
C VAL A 138 8.45 7.09 11.96
N VAL A 139 7.39 6.79 11.20
CA VAL A 139 6.03 6.71 11.75
C VAL A 139 5.92 5.57 12.76
N ALA A 140 6.42 4.37 12.43
CA ALA A 140 6.42 3.22 13.33
C ALA A 140 7.17 3.53 14.64
N MET A 141 8.36 4.14 14.54
CA MET A 141 9.15 4.55 15.70
C MET A 141 8.40 5.57 16.58
N LYS A 142 7.70 6.52 15.97
CA LYS A 142 6.91 7.52 16.71
C LYS A 142 5.74 6.90 17.47
N LEU A 143 5.04 5.94 16.86
CA LEU A 143 3.92 5.22 17.48
C LEU A 143 4.38 4.38 18.68
N LEU A 144 5.48 3.64 18.52
CA LEU A 144 6.08 2.84 19.60
C LEU A 144 6.62 3.71 20.75
N SER A 145 7.08 4.93 20.45
CA SER A 145 7.61 5.86 21.47
C SER A 145 6.53 6.64 22.23
N SER A 146 5.29 6.71 21.74
CA SER A 146 4.24 7.55 22.33
C SER A 146 3.29 6.82 23.31
N ASN A 147 3.29 5.49 23.37
CA ASN A 147 2.37 4.73 24.24
C ASN A 147 3.09 4.03 25.41
N PRO A 148 2.79 4.38 26.67
CA PRO A 148 3.09 3.54 27.81
C PRO A 148 2.03 2.45 27.94
N VAL A 149 2.39 1.21 27.59
CA VAL A 149 1.72 -0.05 27.99
C VAL A 149 0.27 -0.25 27.51
N SER A 150 0.12 -0.86 26.32
CA SER A 150 -0.85 -1.94 26.05
C SER A 150 -0.55 -2.63 24.70
N PRO A 151 0.25 -3.72 24.65
CA PRO A 151 0.57 -4.35 23.37
C PRO A 151 -0.53 -5.31 22.89
N ALA A 152 -1.43 -5.78 23.76
CA ALA A 152 -2.37 -6.84 23.38
C ALA A 152 -3.52 -6.38 22.49
N SER A 153 -3.86 -5.08 22.51
CA SER A 153 -4.92 -4.53 21.64
C SER A 153 -4.36 -3.67 20.48
N GLU A 154 -3.16 -3.10 20.61
CA GLU A 154 -2.58 -2.22 19.57
C GLU A 154 -1.49 -2.87 18.70
N LEU A 155 -0.93 -4.05 19.03
CA LEU A 155 -0.18 -4.82 18.01
C LEU A 155 -1.09 -5.29 16.86
N ALA A 156 -2.42 -5.22 17.03
CA ALA A 156 -3.36 -5.43 15.94
C ALA A 156 -3.39 -4.25 14.93
N GLU A 157 -2.85 -3.08 15.30
CA GLU A 157 -2.94 -1.84 14.52
C GLU A 157 -1.63 -1.32 13.93
N LEU A 158 -0.49 -2.00 14.11
CA LEU A 158 0.67 -1.87 13.21
C LEU A 158 0.45 -2.58 11.86
N LYS A 159 -0.80 -2.62 11.39
CA LYS A 159 -1.03 -2.83 9.96
C LYS A 159 -0.64 -1.51 9.29
N PRO A 160 0.19 -1.51 8.23
CA PRO A 160 0.42 -0.30 7.44
C PRO A 160 -0.95 0.33 7.17
N ARG A 161 -1.10 1.63 7.47
CA ARG A 161 -2.36 2.34 7.25
C ARG A 161 -2.80 2.03 5.85
N LYS A 162 -3.87 1.23 5.75
CA LYS A 162 -4.21 0.65 4.48
C LYS A 162 -4.56 1.78 3.51
N SER A 163 -4.08 1.68 2.28
CA SER A 163 -4.36 2.64 1.22
C SER A 163 -5.86 2.91 1.12
N VAL A 164 -6.22 4.15 0.77
CA VAL A 164 -7.63 4.53 0.59
C VAL A 164 -8.30 3.53 -0.36
N LYS A 165 -9.44 2.99 0.05
CA LYS A 165 -10.13 1.93 -0.70
C LYS A 165 -10.64 2.52 -2.02
N MET A 166 -9.98 2.18 -3.13
CA MET A 166 -10.49 2.45 -4.47
C MET A 166 -11.87 1.81 -4.63
N PRO A 167 -12.79 2.37 -5.44
CA PRO A 167 -14.02 1.67 -5.77
C PRO A 167 -13.70 0.28 -6.34
N ASP A 168 -14.49 -0.72 -5.94
CA ASP A 168 -14.29 -2.08 -6.45
C ASP A 168 -14.76 -2.16 -7.91
N PRO A 169 -14.04 -2.89 -8.80
CA PRO A 169 -14.50 -3.12 -10.16
C PRO A 169 -15.84 -3.87 -10.18
N PRO A 170 -16.64 -3.72 -11.26
CA PRO A 170 -17.89 -4.44 -11.41
C PRO A 170 -17.66 -5.96 -11.47
N MET A 171 -18.73 -6.74 -11.21
CA MET A 171 -18.68 -8.20 -11.29
C MET A 171 -18.54 -8.66 -12.74
N LEU A 172 -17.69 -9.65 -12.99
CA LEU A 172 -17.58 -10.31 -14.29
C LEU A 172 -18.47 -11.55 -14.32
N LYS A 173 -19.53 -11.52 -15.14
CA LYS A 173 -20.43 -12.64 -15.42
C LYS A 173 -19.97 -13.49 -16.60
N ASP A 174 -20.13 -12.92 -17.79
CA ASP A 174 -19.96 -13.60 -19.09
C ASP A 174 -19.15 -12.77 -20.09
N GLY A 175 -18.62 -11.62 -19.67
CA GLY A 175 -17.84 -10.70 -20.49
C GLY A 175 -18.65 -9.85 -21.48
N LYS A 176 -20.00 -9.90 -21.44
CA LYS A 176 -20.87 -9.13 -22.36
C LYS A 176 -21.27 -7.77 -21.81
N GLU A 177 -21.78 -7.73 -20.58
CA GLU A 177 -22.18 -6.49 -19.90
C GLU A 177 -20.95 -5.64 -19.51
N VAL A 178 -19.89 -6.33 -19.08
CA VAL A 178 -18.61 -5.73 -18.75
C VAL A 178 -17.56 -6.27 -19.72
N LYS A 179 -16.96 -5.39 -20.53
CA LYS A 179 -15.90 -5.77 -21.47
C LYS A 179 -14.71 -6.34 -20.68
N PHE A 180 -14.35 -7.59 -20.95
CA PHE A 180 -13.30 -8.32 -20.22
C PHE A 180 -11.98 -7.54 -20.10
N MET A 181 -11.54 -6.87 -21.18
CA MET A 181 -10.26 -6.15 -21.19
C MET A 181 -10.26 -4.93 -20.26
N ALA A 182 -11.35 -4.16 -20.23
CA ALA A 182 -11.49 -3.04 -19.32
C ALA A 182 -11.52 -3.54 -17.86
N TRP A 183 -12.28 -4.60 -17.60
CA TRP A 183 -12.34 -5.23 -16.28
C TRP A 183 -10.98 -5.78 -15.82
N ARG A 184 -10.24 -6.46 -16.70
CA ARG A 184 -8.88 -6.97 -16.43
C ARG A 184 -7.96 -5.82 -16.02
N SER A 185 -7.99 -4.70 -16.74
CA SER A 185 -7.21 -3.50 -16.38
C SER A 185 -7.60 -2.94 -15.02
N ASP A 186 -8.89 -2.88 -14.71
CA ASP A 186 -9.38 -2.34 -13.43
C ASP A 186 -9.02 -3.24 -12.24
N ILE A 187 -9.09 -4.56 -12.40
CA ILE A 187 -8.62 -5.53 -11.39
C ILE A 187 -7.11 -5.37 -11.15
N LYS A 188 -6.30 -5.29 -12.20
CA LYS A 188 -4.85 -5.09 -12.07
C LYS A 188 -4.52 -3.77 -11.35
N LYS A 189 -5.20 -2.69 -11.72
CA LYS A 189 -5.06 -1.39 -11.02
C LYS A 189 -5.43 -1.53 -9.55
N LYS A 190 -6.57 -2.11 -9.23
CA LYS A 190 -7.05 -2.31 -7.86
C LYS A 190 -6.06 -3.08 -7.00
N LEU A 191 -5.53 -4.19 -7.51
CA LEU A 191 -4.55 -5.01 -6.79
C LEU A 191 -3.22 -4.29 -6.61
N ARG A 192 -2.80 -3.45 -7.57
CA ARG A 192 -1.58 -2.64 -7.46
C ARG A 192 -1.73 -1.50 -6.45
N PHE A 193 -2.82 -0.73 -6.52
CA PHE A 193 -3.04 0.42 -5.64
C PHE A 193 -3.40 0.04 -4.22
N ASN A 194 -4.08 -1.09 -4.03
CA ASN A 194 -4.42 -1.65 -2.73
C ASN A 194 -3.57 -2.90 -2.40
N ALA A 195 -2.29 -2.93 -2.81
CA ALA A 195 -1.40 -4.07 -2.59
C ALA A 195 -1.24 -4.41 -1.10
N ASP A 196 -1.28 -3.40 -0.24
CA ASP A 196 -1.30 -3.50 1.22
C ASP A 196 -2.56 -4.18 1.79
N HIS A 197 -3.66 -4.23 1.01
CA HIS A 197 -4.87 -5.00 1.37
C HIS A 197 -4.76 -6.48 0.98
N TYR A 198 -3.91 -6.79 -0.01
CA TYR A 198 -3.76 -8.13 -0.57
C TYR A 198 -2.27 -8.54 -0.60
N PRO A 199 -1.65 -8.74 0.59
CA PRO A 199 -0.21 -8.88 0.71
C PRO A 199 0.35 -10.22 0.20
N THR A 200 -0.51 -11.23 0.00
CA THR A 200 -0.10 -12.54 -0.50
C THR A 200 -0.82 -12.88 -1.80
N PRO A 201 -0.24 -13.75 -2.66
CA PRO A 201 -0.91 -14.23 -3.87
C PRO A 201 -2.32 -14.78 -3.60
N ASP A 202 -2.49 -15.54 -2.51
CA ASP A 202 -3.78 -16.11 -2.13
C ASP A 202 -4.84 -15.04 -1.83
N HIS A 203 -4.46 -13.95 -1.13
CA HIS A 203 -5.38 -12.83 -0.90
C HIS A 203 -5.80 -12.15 -2.22
N GLN A 204 -4.87 -12.02 -3.17
CA GLN A 204 -5.15 -11.42 -4.46
C GLN A 204 -6.05 -12.32 -5.33
N MET A 205 -5.80 -13.63 -5.31
CA MET A 205 -6.60 -14.62 -6.03
C MET A 205 -8.00 -14.78 -5.43
N ALA A 206 -8.12 -14.78 -4.10
CA ALA A 206 -9.40 -14.76 -3.40
C ALA A 206 -10.20 -13.49 -3.73
N TYR A 207 -9.54 -12.33 -3.77
CA TYR A 207 -10.17 -11.10 -4.20
C TYR A 207 -10.67 -11.16 -5.65
N LEU A 208 -9.84 -11.62 -6.58
CA LEU A 208 -10.23 -11.80 -7.98
C LEU A 208 -11.44 -12.74 -8.09
N LYS A 209 -11.41 -13.88 -7.40
CA LYS A 209 -12.55 -14.82 -7.35
C LYS A 209 -13.82 -14.12 -6.87
N SER A 210 -13.72 -13.26 -5.84
CA SER A 210 -14.85 -12.47 -5.33
C SER A 210 -15.40 -11.44 -6.32
N ARG A 211 -14.71 -11.18 -7.44
CA ARG A 211 -15.12 -10.29 -8.53
C ARG A 211 -15.60 -11.05 -9.77
N CYS A 212 -15.66 -12.39 -9.71
CA CYS A 212 -16.24 -13.24 -10.74
C CYS A 212 -17.55 -13.85 -10.27
N GLU A 213 -18.51 -13.98 -11.16
CA GLU A 213 -19.77 -14.66 -10.90
C GLU A 213 -20.22 -15.42 -12.16
N GLY A 214 -21.27 -16.25 -12.04
CA GLY A 214 -21.85 -16.96 -13.17
C GLY A 214 -20.80 -17.76 -13.97
N LYS A 215 -20.76 -17.53 -15.29
CA LYS A 215 -19.90 -18.29 -16.21
C LYS A 215 -18.42 -18.09 -15.90
N ALA A 216 -17.97 -16.87 -15.61
CA ALA A 216 -16.58 -16.58 -15.28
C ALA A 216 -16.13 -17.38 -14.04
N LEU A 217 -16.95 -17.43 -12.99
CA LEU A 217 -16.65 -18.19 -11.78
C LEU A 217 -16.59 -19.69 -12.07
N SER A 218 -17.53 -20.24 -12.84
CA SER A 218 -17.54 -21.66 -13.21
C SER A 218 -16.27 -22.12 -13.95
N HIS A 219 -15.61 -21.22 -14.69
CA HIS A 219 -14.38 -21.56 -15.40
C HIS A 219 -13.14 -21.59 -14.48
N ILE A 220 -13.10 -20.79 -13.41
CA ILE A 220 -11.92 -20.69 -12.55
C ILE A 220 -12.03 -21.56 -11.29
N ASP A 221 -13.25 -21.77 -10.78
CA ASP A 221 -13.47 -22.43 -9.49
C ASP A 221 -12.85 -23.84 -9.40
N PRO A 222 -12.92 -24.72 -10.41
CA PRO A 222 -12.36 -26.08 -10.33
C PRO A 222 -10.84 -26.11 -10.10
N ARG A 223 -10.11 -25.10 -10.62
CA ARG A 223 -8.66 -25.01 -10.47
C ARG A 223 -8.23 -24.16 -9.27
N MET A 224 -9.19 -23.54 -8.58
CA MET A 224 -8.96 -22.74 -7.38
C MET A 224 -9.13 -23.55 -6.08
N GLN A 225 -9.52 -24.83 -6.16
CA GLN A 225 -9.68 -25.72 -5.00
C GLN A 225 -8.33 -26.31 -4.54
N ASP A 226 -8.18 -26.52 -3.23
CA ASP A 226 -6.95 -27.01 -2.59
C ASP A 226 -6.57 -28.45 -3.00
N ASP A 227 -7.50 -29.20 -3.61
CA ASP A 227 -7.32 -30.57 -4.10
C ASP A 227 -7.00 -30.65 -5.60
N SER A 228 -7.00 -29.52 -6.31
CA SER A 228 -6.71 -29.48 -7.74
C SER A 228 -5.24 -29.79 -8.04
N MET A 229 -5.00 -30.68 -9.00
CA MET A 229 -3.65 -31.02 -9.48
C MET A 229 -2.94 -29.85 -10.18
N ASN A 230 -3.72 -28.90 -10.74
CA ASN A 230 -3.22 -27.78 -11.54
C ASN A 230 -3.73 -26.43 -10.99
N GLN A 231 -3.44 -26.19 -9.72
CA GLN A 231 -3.79 -24.94 -9.05
C GLN A 231 -3.13 -23.72 -9.70
N TYR A 232 -3.85 -22.61 -9.65
CA TYR A 232 -3.28 -21.30 -9.95
C TYR A 232 -2.31 -20.89 -8.85
N LYS A 233 -1.20 -20.28 -9.23
CA LYS A 233 -0.21 -19.73 -8.29
C LYS A 233 -0.25 -18.22 -8.22
N THR A 234 -0.77 -17.58 -9.27
CA THR A 234 -0.79 -16.13 -9.41
C THR A 234 -2.10 -15.65 -10.01
N VAL A 235 -2.43 -14.39 -9.73
CA VAL A 235 -3.57 -13.71 -10.35
C VAL A 235 -3.45 -13.65 -11.87
N ASP A 236 -2.24 -13.48 -12.40
CA ASP A 236 -2.03 -13.40 -13.85
C ASP A 236 -2.42 -14.70 -14.55
N GLU A 237 -2.14 -15.87 -13.97
CA GLU A 237 -2.57 -17.15 -14.54
C GLU A 237 -4.10 -17.28 -14.60
N ILE A 238 -4.82 -16.75 -13.62
CA ILE A 238 -6.29 -16.74 -13.62
C ILE A 238 -6.79 -15.78 -14.70
N LEU A 239 -6.21 -14.57 -14.78
CA LEU A 239 -6.57 -13.59 -15.78
C LEU A 239 -6.32 -14.11 -17.20
N ASP A 240 -5.22 -14.82 -17.43
CA ASP A 240 -4.88 -15.40 -18.74
C ASP A 240 -5.81 -16.56 -19.10
N HIS A 241 -6.25 -17.35 -18.11
CA HIS A 241 -7.28 -18.36 -18.35
C HIS A 241 -8.64 -17.73 -18.68
N LEU A 242 -9.07 -16.72 -17.92
CA LEU A 242 -10.30 -15.99 -18.23
C LEU A 242 -10.20 -15.29 -19.58
N GLU A 243 -9.02 -14.77 -19.91
CA GLU A 243 -8.77 -14.18 -21.22
C GLU A 243 -8.96 -15.21 -22.31
N SER A 244 -8.42 -16.42 -22.21
CA SER A 244 -8.60 -17.46 -23.24
C SER A 244 -10.06 -17.92 -23.37
N VAL A 245 -10.81 -17.95 -22.27
CA VAL A 245 -12.24 -18.31 -22.24
C VAL A 245 -13.12 -17.23 -22.88
N PHE A 246 -12.83 -15.96 -22.61
CA PHE A 246 -13.57 -14.81 -23.16
C PHE A 246 -12.92 -14.22 -24.40
N HIS A 247 -11.82 -14.81 -24.87
CA HIS A 247 -11.09 -14.35 -26.04
C HIS A 247 -12.01 -14.50 -27.25
N ASN A 248 -12.18 -13.42 -28.00
CA ASN A 248 -12.62 -13.55 -29.37
C ASN A 248 -11.36 -13.71 -30.25
N PRO A 249 -11.06 -14.91 -30.78
CA PRO A 249 -9.85 -15.15 -31.59
C PRO A 249 -9.78 -14.26 -32.83
N ASP A 250 -10.92 -13.79 -33.32
CA ASP A 250 -10.99 -12.91 -34.49
C ASP A 250 -11.01 -11.43 -34.14
N ARG A 251 -10.83 -11.05 -32.86
CA ARG A 251 -10.95 -9.66 -32.40
C ARG A 251 -10.10 -8.68 -33.21
N LYS A 252 -8.84 -9.02 -33.48
CA LYS A 252 -7.94 -8.17 -34.29
C LYS A 252 -8.41 -8.06 -35.75
N HIS A 253 -8.91 -9.16 -36.31
CA HIS A 253 -9.40 -9.19 -37.69
C HIS A 253 -10.72 -8.42 -37.83
N LEU A 254 -11.64 -8.58 -36.88
CA LEU A 254 -12.89 -7.81 -36.79
C LEU A 254 -12.61 -6.32 -36.59
N ALA A 255 -11.74 -5.97 -35.65
CA ALA A 255 -11.34 -4.57 -35.43
C ALA A 255 -10.69 -3.96 -36.67
N ARG A 256 -9.89 -4.73 -37.42
CA ARG A 256 -9.31 -4.27 -38.69
C ARG A 256 -10.39 -4.05 -39.76
N ASN A 257 -11.36 -4.95 -39.87
CA ASN A 257 -12.46 -4.80 -40.84
C ASN A 257 -13.34 -3.60 -40.48
N GLU A 258 -13.66 -3.43 -39.20
CA GLU A 258 -14.39 -2.25 -38.69
C GLU A 258 -13.59 -0.97 -38.92
N TYR A 259 -12.29 -0.96 -38.63
CA TYR A 259 -11.40 0.17 -38.87
C TYR A 259 -11.39 0.60 -40.34
N LEU A 260 -11.28 -0.35 -41.28
CA LEU A 260 -11.29 -0.07 -42.72
C LEU A 260 -12.67 0.36 -43.23
N ALA A 261 -13.74 -0.11 -42.59
CA ALA A 261 -15.11 0.26 -42.92
C ALA A 261 -15.56 1.56 -42.22
N LEU A 262 -14.84 2.02 -41.20
CA LEU A 262 -15.21 3.17 -40.39
C LEU A 262 -15.19 4.44 -41.24
N LYS A 263 -16.34 5.08 -41.36
CA LYS A 263 -16.53 6.37 -42.03
C LYS A 263 -17.31 7.28 -41.10
N MET A 264 -16.92 8.55 -41.07
CA MET A 264 -17.64 9.54 -40.29
C MET A 264 -18.97 9.85 -40.96
N GLU A 265 -20.08 9.69 -40.23
CA GLU A 265 -21.39 10.06 -40.74
C GLU A 265 -21.56 11.60 -40.74
N PRO A 266 -22.35 12.18 -41.67
CA PRO A 266 -22.48 13.64 -41.82
C PRO A 266 -22.97 14.40 -40.58
N LYS A 267 -23.54 13.71 -39.59
CA LYS A 267 -24.08 14.28 -38.34
C LYS A 267 -23.37 13.77 -37.09
N GLN A 268 -22.33 12.94 -37.22
CA GLN A 268 -21.60 12.40 -36.09
C GLN A 268 -20.65 13.47 -35.52
N ASP A 269 -20.53 13.51 -34.19
CA ASP A 269 -19.54 14.35 -33.55
C ASP A 269 -18.12 13.85 -33.87
N PHE A 270 -17.23 14.78 -34.24
CA PHE A 270 -15.86 14.44 -34.62
C PHE A 270 -15.07 13.81 -33.46
N THR A 271 -15.33 14.21 -32.22
CA THR A 271 -14.63 13.67 -31.05
C THR A 271 -15.04 12.23 -30.77
N ASP A 272 -16.32 11.90 -30.93
CA ASP A 272 -16.82 10.52 -30.83
C ASP A 272 -16.25 9.64 -31.95
N PHE A 273 -16.20 10.16 -33.18
CA PHE A 273 -15.59 9.46 -34.31
C PHE A 273 -14.10 9.20 -34.08
N LEU A 274 -13.36 10.21 -33.61
CA LEU A 274 -11.93 10.08 -33.32
C LEU A 274 -11.68 9.05 -32.21
N ALA A 275 -12.50 9.03 -31.17
CA ALA A 275 -12.40 8.05 -30.09
C ALA A 275 -12.59 6.61 -30.61
N GLU A 276 -13.59 6.36 -31.44
CA GLU A 276 -13.81 5.04 -32.06
C GLU A 276 -12.69 4.66 -33.04
N PHE A 277 -12.22 5.60 -33.86
CA PHE A 277 -11.10 5.38 -34.77
C PHE A 277 -9.83 4.98 -34.01
N THR A 278 -9.46 5.72 -32.97
CA THR A 278 -8.28 5.45 -32.16
C THR A 278 -8.40 4.10 -31.46
N ARG A 279 -9.57 3.78 -30.90
CA ARG A 279 -9.84 2.47 -30.28
C ARG A 279 -9.65 1.32 -31.28
N LEU A 280 -10.24 1.43 -32.47
CA LEU A 280 -10.13 0.40 -33.50
C LEU A 280 -8.70 0.27 -34.06
N ALA A 281 -7.99 1.38 -34.20
CA ALA A 281 -6.60 1.39 -34.62
C ALA A 281 -5.70 0.64 -33.63
N GLU A 282 -5.82 0.93 -32.33
CA GLU A 282 -5.06 0.22 -31.29
C GLU A 282 -5.41 -1.28 -31.25
N GLU A 283 -6.70 -1.61 -31.34
CA GLU A 283 -7.18 -3.00 -31.30
C GLU A 283 -6.74 -3.81 -32.53
N ALA A 284 -6.62 -3.16 -33.69
CA ALA A 284 -6.09 -3.74 -34.93
C ALA A 284 -4.56 -3.63 -35.07
N ASN A 285 -3.87 -3.06 -34.07
CA ASN A 285 -2.44 -2.75 -34.09
C ASN A 285 -2.03 -1.95 -35.36
N GLN A 286 -2.88 -1.01 -35.77
CA GLN A 286 -2.65 -0.10 -36.89
C GLN A 286 -2.12 1.24 -36.37
N PRO A 287 -1.20 1.91 -37.09
CA PRO A 287 -0.69 3.20 -36.64
C PRO A 287 -1.77 4.28 -36.70
N THR A 288 -2.03 4.95 -35.58
CA THR A 288 -2.98 6.07 -35.46
C THR A 288 -2.53 7.33 -36.23
N GLY A 289 -1.24 7.40 -36.60
CA GLY A 289 -0.66 8.54 -37.33
C GLY A 289 -1.10 8.69 -38.79
N TYR A 290 -1.83 7.73 -39.37
CA TYR A 290 -2.28 7.81 -40.76
C TYR A 290 -3.48 8.74 -40.99
N MET A 291 -4.21 9.17 -39.95
CA MET A 291 -5.22 10.24 -40.10
C MET A 291 -4.62 11.57 -40.57
N LEU A 292 -3.32 11.82 -40.36
CA LEU A 292 -2.65 13.05 -40.82
C LEU A 292 -2.21 13.02 -42.29
N ARG A 293 -2.38 11.90 -43.01
CA ARG A 293 -2.01 11.80 -44.44
C ARG A 293 -3.16 11.47 -45.38
N VAL A 294 -4.35 11.11 -44.88
CA VAL A 294 -5.50 10.77 -45.74
C VAL A 294 -6.59 11.85 -45.71
N ALA A 295 -6.32 12.99 -45.08
CA ALA A 295 -7.11 14.21 -45.24
C ALA A 295 -6.78 14.96 -46.55
N ASP A 296 -6.33 14.26 -47.60
CA ASP A 296 -6.57 14.68 -48.99
C ASP A 296 -8.06 14.45 -49.27
N TRP A 297 -8.89 15.30 -48.68
CA TRP A 297 -10.27 15.48 -49.12
C TRP A 297 -10.20 16.07 -50.52
N SER A 298 -10.38 15.20 -51.51
CA SER A 298 -10.72 15.63 -52.86
C SER A 298 -12.06 16.35 -52.81
N LEU A 299 -12.01 17.68 -52.83
CA LEU A 299 -13.02 18.57 -53.38
C LEU A 299 -12.36 19.42 -54.47
#